data_AF-A0A519KR01-F1
#
_entry.id   AF-A0A519KR01-F1
#
_cell.length_a   1.000
_cell.length_b   1.000
_cell.length_c   1.000
_cell.angle_alpha   90.00
_cell.angle_beta   90.00
_cell.angle_gamma   90.00
#
_symmetry.space_group_name_H-M   'P 1'
#
loop_
_entity.id
_entity.type
_entity.pdbx_description
1 polymer ?
#
loop_
_entity_poly.entity_id
_entity_poly.type
_entity_poly.pdbx_seq_one_letter_code
_entity_poly.pdbx_strand_id
1 'polypeptide(L)'
;MSQSDTPPLRLECFPTRPNPPQMVPGRPERDWMDRFAQRHPYRCLPLTMANTTGWELLCPVGFEAEWDGGLDADAIRFRPLVEGETLDHLVVSHFTHGVLTFHVGWLFRTPPGWAIRASGSPNRFKHGLAPLEGLVETDWLPY
;
A
#
# COMPACT_ATOMS: atom_id res chain seq x y z
N MET A 1 -19.92 -7.55 -36.62
CA MET A 1 -19.50 -7.72 -35.21
C MET A 1 -18.76 -6.45 -34.82
N SER A 2 -19.44 -5.48 -34.17
CA SER A 2 -18.77 -4.22 -33.83
C SER A 2 -17.80 -4.48 -32.67
N GLN A 3 -16.61 -3.91 -32.77
CA GLN A 3 -15.69 -3.83 -31.63
C GLN A 3 -16.43 -3.16 -30.49
N SER A 4 -16.41 -3.79 -29.31
CA SER A 4 -16.98 -3.21 -28.09
C SER A 4 -16.28 -1.88 -27.82
N ASP A 5 -17.05 -0.80 -27.77
CA ASP A 5 -16.61 0.56 -27.42
C ASP A 5 -16.30 0.67 -25.92
N THR A 6 -15.62 -0.34 -25.36
CA THR A 6 -15.23 -0.37 -23.95
C THR A 6 -14.08 0.62 -23.81
N PRO A 7 -14.25 1.71 -23.04
CA PRO A 7 -13.17 2.65 -22.82
C PRO A 7 -11.95 1.91 -22.25
N PRO A 8 -10.73 2.30 -22.62
CA PRO A 8 -9.52 1.66 -22.12
C PRO A 8 -9.52 1.70 -20.59
N LEU A 9 -9.07 0.60 -19.96
CA LEU A 9 -8.94 0.53 -18.51
C LEU A 9 -7.98 1.64 -18.07
N ARG A 10 -8.51 2.64 -17.36
CA ARG A 10 -7.77 3.81 -16.90
C ARG A 10 -7.96 3.95 -15.40
N LEU A 11 -6.86 4.07 -14.68
CA LEU A 11 -6.84 4.46 -13.28
C LEU A 11 -6.54 5.95 -13.20
N GLU A 12 -7.46 6.72 -12.64
CA GLU A 12 -7.25 8.14 -12.35
C GLU A 12 -6.94 8.33 -10.87
N CYS A 13 -5.94 9.16 -10.58
CA CYS A 13 -5.42 9.37 -9.23
C CYS A 13 -5.39 10.88 -8.95
N PHE A 14 -6.09 11.31 -7.91
CA PHE A 14 -6.18 12.71 -7.51
C PHE A 14 -5.56 12.88 -6.12
N PRO A 15 -4.55 13.77 -5.96
CA PRO A 15 -4.00 14.06 -4.65
C PRO A 15 -5.03 14.82 -3.81
N THR A 16 -5.24 14.40 -2.57
CA THR A 16 -6.13 15.10 -1.60
C THR A 16 -5.36 15.89 -0.55
N ARG A 17 -4.02 15.89 -0.64
CA ARG A 17 -3.08 16.61 0.21
C ARG A 17 -1.92 17.15 -0.64
N PRO A 18 -1.17 18.18 -0.19
CA PRO A 18 -0.08 18.77 -0.99
C PRO A 18 1.03 17.78 -1.38
N ASN A 19 1.41 16.89 -0.45
CA ASN A 19 2.52 15.95 -0.64
C ASN A 19 2.08 14.53 -0.25
N PRO A 20 1.23 13.85 -1.06
CA PRO A 20 0.85 12.49 -0.76
C PRO A 20 2.05 11.54 -0.95
N PRO A 21 2.09 10.39 -0.26
CA PRO A 21 2.99 9.27 -0.53
C PRO A 21 3.25 9.05 -2.02
N GLN A 22 4.53 8.95 -2.38
CA GLN A 22 4.92 8.70 -3.76
C GLN A 22 4.36 7.35 -4.23
N MET A 23 3.67 7.36 -5.36
CA MET A 23 3.17 6.15 -6.00
C MET A 23 4.15 5.69 -7.08
N VAL A 24 4.63 4.46 -6.99
CA VAL A 24 5.57 3.88 -7.96
C VAL A 24 5.06 2.55 -8.49
N PRO A 25 5.36 2.16 -9.74
CA PRO A 25 5.04 0.82 -10.22
C PRO A 25 5.69 -0.26 -9.35
N GLY A 26 5.01 -1.39 -9.19
CA GLY A 26 5.61 -2.56 -8.54
C GLY A 26 6.89 -2.98 -9.27
N ARG A 27 7.95 -3.25 -8.51
CA ARG A 27 9.25 -3.69 -9.04
C ARG A 27 9.46 -5.18 -8.81
N PRO A 28 10.17 -5.93 -9.68
CA PRO A 28 10.34 -7.36 -9.48
C PRO A 28 11.23 -7.69 -8.26
N GLU A 29 12.13 -6.80 -7.86
CA GLU A 29 13.19 -7.07 -6.88
C GLU A 29 12.69 -7.16 -5.44
N ARG A 30 13.19 -8.15 -4.70
CA ARG A 30 12.98 -8.30 -3.26
C ARG A 30 14.29 -8.66 -2.58
N ASP A 31 14.58 -8.01 -1.47
CA ASP A 31 15.86 -8.16 -0.76
C ASP A 31 16.11 -9.62 -0.35
N TRP A 32 15.06 -10.36 0.01
CA TRP A 32 15.18 -11.77 0.36
C TRP A 32 15.44 -12.66 -0.87
N MET A 33 14.91 -12.30 -2.05
CA MET A 33 15.16 -13.00 -3.31
C MET A 33 16.59 -12.75 -3.78
N ASP A 34 17.11 -11.53 -3.59
CA ASP A 34 18.49 -11.18 -3.90
C ASP A 34 19.51 -11.94 -3.04
N ARG A 35 19.16 -12.17 -1.76
CA ARG A 35 19.97 -12.97 -0.83
C ARG A 35 19.82 -14.49 -1.03
N PHE A 36 18.82 -14.94 -1.79
CA PHE A 36 18.62 -16.36 -2.04
C PHE A 36 19.74 -16.93 -2.93
N ALA A 37 20.13 -18.18 -2.70
CA ALA A 37 21.17 -18.83 -3.49
C ALA A 37 20.87 -18.73 -5.00
N GLN A 38 21.83 -18.21 -5.76
CA GLN A 38 21.71 -17.96 -7.21
C GLN A 38 20.48 -17.14 -7.64
N ARG A 39 19.83 -16.45 -6.69
CA ARG A 39 18.58 -15.72 -6.88
C ARG A 39 17.48 -16.56 -7.57
N HIS A 40 17.44 -17.87 -7.29
CA HIS A 40 16.48 -18.81 -7.88
C HIS A 40 15.01 -18.37 -7.86
N PRO A 41 14.50 -17.67 -6.83
CA PRO A 41 13.11 -17.21 -6.80
C PRO A 41 12.72 -16.34 -8.01
N TYR A 42 13.64 -15.58 -8.60
CA TYR A 42 13.34 -14.79 -9.81
C TYR A 42 13.05 -15.65 -11.05
N ARG A 43 13.36 -16.95 -11.03
CA ARG A 43 13.02 -17.89 -12.11
C ARG A 43 11.56 -18.35 -12.06
N CYS A 44 10.84 -18.05 -10.97
CA CYS A 44 9.42 -18.31 -10.85
C CYS A 44 8.63 -17.12 -11.42
N LEU A 45 8.20 -17.23 -12.68
CA LEU A 45 7.44 -16.18 -13.35
C LEU A 45 6.19 -15.71 -12.57
N PRO A 46 5.37 -16.60 -11.96
CA PRO A 46 4.25 -16.16 -11.12
C PRO A 46 4.68 -15.25 -9.96
N LEU A 47 5.85 -15.49 -9.37
CA LEU A 47 6.34 -14.70 -8.24
C LEU A 47 6.80 -13.30 -8.70
N THR A 48 7.53 -13.23 -9.83
CA THR A 48 8.01 -11.95 -10.37
C THR A 48 6.89 -11.11 -10.96
N MET A 49 5.92 -11.73 -11.63
CA MET A 49 4.69 -11.04 -12.09
C MET A 49 3.88 -10.49 -10.92
N ALA A 50 3.75 -11.25 -9.83
CA ALA A 50 3.09 -10.77 -8.63
C ALA A 50 3.81 -9.55 -8.04
N ASN A 51 5.14 -9.56 -8.00
CA ASN A 51 5.95 -8.45 -7.49
C ASN A 51 5.75 -7.14 -8.26
N THR A 52 5.43 -7.23 -9.56
CA THR A 52 5.19 -6.08 -10.45
C THR A 52 3.71 -5.77 -10.65
N THR A 53 2.81 -6.43 -9.93
CA THR A 53 1.37 -6.18 -10.06
C THR A 53 0.99 -4.91 -9.30
N GLY A 54 0.43 -3.94 -10.01
CA GLY A 54 -0.08 -2.69 -9.44
C GLY A 54 1.02 -1.67 -9.09
N TRP A 55 0.73 -0.85 -8.08
CA TRP A 55 1.58 0.25 -7.62
C TRP A 55 1.83 0.16 -6.12
N GLU A 56 3.01 0.59 -5.69
CA GLU A 56 3.39 0.73 -4.29
C GLU A 56 3.30 2.21 -3.89
N LEU A 57 2.71 2.47 -2.71
CA LEU A 57 2.72 3.78 -2.07
C LEU A 57 3.85 3.81 -1.05
N LEU A 58 4.86 4.64 -1.29
CA LEU A 58 6.06 4.70 -0.48
C LEU A 58 5.79 5.51 0.80
N CYS A 59 6.10 4.91 1.95
CA CYS A 59 6.06 5.63 3.22
C CYS A 59 7.08 6.78 3.17
N PRO A 60 6.64 8.05 3.31
CA PRO A 60 7.52 9.20 3.09
C PRO A 60 8.47 9.46 4.27
N VAL A 61 8.22 8.83 5.41
CA VAL A 61 8.87 9.10 6.69
C VAL A 61 9.25 7.78 7.36
N GLY A 62 10.45 7.72 7.94
CA GLY A 62 10.84 6.60 8.80
C GLY A 62 10.28 6.79 10.21
N PHE A 63 9.64 5.77 10.77
CA PHE A 63 9.10 5.84 12.14
C PHE A 63 9.12 4.48 12.86
N GLU A 64 9.06 4.55 14.19
CA GLU A 64 8.83 3.41 15.08
C GLU A 64 7.36 3.39 15.51
N ALA A 65 6.79 2.18 15.60
CA ALA A 65 5.50 1.92 16.22
C ALA A 65 5.70 0.86 17.30
N GLU A 66 5.36 1.20 18.54
CA GLU A 66 5.44 0.33 19.70
C GLU A 66 4.02 0.01 20.15
N TRP A 67 3.64 -1.27 20.12
CA TRP A 67 2.36 -1.74 20.65
C TRP A 67 2.58 -2.44 21.98
N ASP A 68 1.85 -2.04 23.02
CA ASP A 68 1.97 -2.60 24.37
C ASP A 68 1.06 -3.83 24.63
N GLY A 69 0.32 -4.27 23.61
CA GLY A 69 -0.63 -5.38 23.69
C GLY A 69 -2.06 -4.97 24.09
N GLY A 70 -2.28 -3.68 24.39
CA GLY A 70 -3.60 -3.13 24.69
C GLY A 70 -4.55 -3.15 23.48
N LEU A 71 -5.84 -3.04 23.76
CA LEU A 71 -6.88 -3.07 22.73
C LEU A 71 -7.31 -1.69 22.26
N ASP A 72 -6.95 -0.62 22.98
CA ASP A 72 -7.36 0.75 22.70
C ASP A 72 -6.52 1.42 21.61
N ALA A 73 -6.94 2.58 21.12
CA ALA A 73 -6.22 3.33 20.08
C ALA A 73 -4.86 3.86 20.56
N ASP A 74 -4.72 4.19 21.85
CA ASP A 74 -3.49 4.71 22.45
C ASP A 74 -2.48 3.62 22.84
N ALA A 75 -2.86 2.34 22.68
CA ALA A 75 -1.97 1.19 22.87
C ALA A 75 -0.78 1.17 21.89
N ILE A 76 -0.85 1.94 20.79
CA ILE A 76 0.24 2.09 19.82
C ILE A 76 0.87 3.48 19.94
N ARG A 77 2.14 3.53 20.32
CA ARG A 77 2.95 4.75 20.34
C ARG A 77 3.77 4.88 19.06
N PHE A 78 3.65 6.01 18.38
CA PHE A 78 4.41 6.33 17.17
C PHE A 78 5.52 7.34 17.47
N ARG A 79 6.72 7.12 16.93
CA ARG A 79 7.88 8.02 17.07
C ARG A 79 8.58 8.19 15.73
N PRO A 80 8.73 9.41 15.18
CA PRO A 80 9.51 9.61 13.96
C PRO A 80 10.99 9.29 14.22
N LEU A 81 11.67 8.73 13.22
CA LEU A 81 13.11 8.41 13.31
C LEU A 81 14.00 9.64 13.10
N VAL A 82 13.48 10.68 12.42
CA VAL A 82 14.18 11.93 12.20
C VAL A 82 13.44 13.06 12.91
N GLU A 83 14.20 13.88 13.64
CA GLU A 83 13.64 15.03 14.35
C GLU A 83 13.03 16.05 13.38
N GLY A 84 11.84 16.55 13.69
CA GLY A 84 11.10 17.51 12.86
C GLY A 84 10.18 16.88 11.80
N GLU A 85 10.24 15.56 11.58
CA GLU A 85 9.23 14.88 10.76
C GLU A 85 7.93 14.70 11.55
N THR A 86 6.79 15.04 10.93
CA THR A 86 5.47 14.79 11.52
C THR A 86 4.87 13.49 10.98
N LEU A 87 4.27 12.72 11.88
CA LEU A 87 3.46 11.55 11.56
C LEU A 87 1.96 11.88 11.52
N ASP A 88 1.60 13.12 11.83
CA ASP A 88 0.22 13.57 11.92
C ASP A 88 -0.50 13.29 10.61
N HIS A 89 -1.66 12.64 10.73
CA HIS A 89 -2.49 12.22 9.62
C HIS A 89 -1.84 11.24 8.63
N LEU A 90 -0.59 10.78 8.80
CA LEU A 90 0.03 9.76 7.96
C LEU A 90 -0.30 8.36 8.46
N VAL A 91 -0.03 8.11 9.74
CA VAL A 91 -0.24 6.82 10.40
C VAL A 91 -0.95 7.02 11.73
N VAL A 92 -1.98 6.23 11.98
CA VAL A 92 -2.80 6.30 13.20
C VAL A 92 -3.21 4.89 13.64
N SER A 93 -3.56 4.73 14.92
CA SER A 93 -4.30 3.56 15.38
C SER A 93 -5.80 3.87 15.33
N HIS A 94 -6.45 3.57 14.21
CA HIS A 94 -7.87 3.88 14.00
C HIS A 94 -8.79 2.72 14.40
N PHE A 95 -8.45 1.50 13.95
CA PHE A 95 -9.25 0.30 14.24
C PHE A 95 -8.95 -0.32 15.60
N THR A 96 -8.04 0.29 16.38
CA THR A 96 -7.61 -0.21 17.70
C THR A 96 -6.99 -1.62 17.58
N HIS A 97 -6.86 -2.39 18.67
CA HIS A 97 -6.43 -3.81 18.61
C HIS A 97 -5.11 -4.09 17.84
N GLY A 98 -4.11 -3.21 17.97
CA GLY A 98 -2.81 -3.39 17.31
C GLY A 98 -2.79 -3.10 15.80
N VAL A 99 -3.86 -2.51 15.25
CA VAL A 99 -3.93 -2.17 13.81
C VAL A 99 -3.35 -0.80 13.52
N LEU A 100 -2.40 -0.74 12.58
CA LEU A 100 -1.87 0.50 12.02
C LEU A 100 -2.66 0.87 10.77
N THR A 101 -3.17 2.09 10.71
CA THR A 101 -3.90 2.64 9.56
C THR A 101 -3.09 3.75 8.93
N PHE A 102 -2.89 3.67 7.61
CA PHE A 102 -2.19 4.69 6.83
C PHE A 102 -3.20 5.52 6.03
N HIS A 103 -3.16 6.85 6.17
CA HIS A 103 -3.90 7.73 5.27
C HIS A 103 -3.00 8.18 4.12
N VAL A 104 -3.29 7.66 2.93
CA VAL A 104 -2.41 7.80 1.77
C VAL A 104 -2.62 9.07 0.96
N GLY A 105 -3.62 9.91 1.27
CA GLY A 105 -3.82 11.20 0.60
C GLY A 105 -4.12 11.10 -0.91
N TRP A 106 -4.64 9.97 -1.36
CA TRP A 106 -5.04 9.72 -2.75
C TRP A 106 -6.53 9.41 -2.84
N LEU A 107 -7.18 9.96 -3.86
CA LEU A 107 -8.49 9.52 -4.34
C LEU A 107 -8.28 8.79 -5.67
N PHE A 108 -8.83 7.59 -5.78
CA PHE A 108 -8.71 6.76 -6.97
C PHE A 108 -10.06 6.63 -7.66
N ARG A 109 -10.03 6.66 -8.99
CA ARG A 109 -11.19 6.41 -9.84
C ARG A 109 -10.89 5.36 -10.90
N THR A 110 -11.79 4.40 -11.02
CA THR A 110 -11.80 3.37 -12.06
C THR A 110 -13.05 3.46 -12.93
N PRO A 111 -13.08 2.86 -14.14
CA PRO A 111 -14.30 2.78 -14.93
C PRO A 111 -15.36 1.91 -14.23
N PRO A 112 -16.65 2.05 -14.60
CA PRO A 112 -17.73 1.23 -14.05
C PRO A 112 -17.42 -0.28 -14.08
N GLY A 113 -17.71 -0.97 -12.97
CA GLY A 113 -17.49 -2.41 -12.81
C GLY A 113 -16.07 -2.80 -12.39
N TRP A 114 -15.21 -1.84 -12.06
CA TRP A 114 -13.85 -2.08 -11.58
C TRP A 114 -13.65 -1.52 -10.18
N ALA A 115 -12.85 -2.22 -9.39
CA ALA A 115 -12.44 -1.82 -8.05
C ALA A 115 -10.93 -2.00 -7.89
N ILE A 116 -10.35 -1.36 -6.87
CA ILE A 116 -8.94 -1.51 -6.54
C ILE A 116 -8.78 -2.43 -5.34
N ARG A 117 -7.92 -3.43 -5.48
CA ARG A 117 -7.43 -4.21 -4.33
C ARG A 117 -6.31 -3.44 -3.65
N ALA A 118 -6.50 -3.10 -2.38
CA ALA A 118 -5.48 -2.54 -1.51
C ALA A 118 -4.89 -3.66 -0.64
N SER A 119 -3.57 -3.82 -0.66
CA SER A 119 -2.86 -4.81 0.16
C SER A 119 -1.44 -4.34 0.46
N GLY A 120 -0.69 -5.12 1.24
CA GLY A 120 0.76 -4.96 1.32
C GLY A 120 1.45 -5.24 -0.01
N SER A 121 2.70 -4.77 -0.14
CA SER A 121 3.54 -5.06 -1.30
C SER A 121 3.74 -6.58 -1.45
N PRO A 122 3.43 -7.18 -2.62
CA PRO A 122 3.55 -8.61 -2.83
C PRO A 122 4.95 -9.12 -2.50
N ASN A 123 5.05 -10.22 -1.73
CA ASN A 123 6.31 -10.85 -1.33
C ASN A 123 7.32 -9.91 -0.64
N ARG A 124 6.88 -8.78 -0.08
CA ARG A 124 7.70 -7.89 0.73
C ARG A 124 7.30 -7.98 2.19
N PHE A 125 7.95 -8.90 2.89
CA PHE A 125 7.67 -9.17 4.30
C PHE A 125 8.29 -8.10 5.20
N LYS A 126 7.53 -7.63 6.18
CA LYS A 126 8.02 -6.78 7.27
C LYS A 126 7.81 -7.51 8.59
N HIS A 127 8.89 -7.69 9.34
CA HIS A 127 8.83 -8.37 10.63
C HIS A 127 7.85 -7.65 11.58
N GLY A 128 7.05 -8.42 12.31
CA GLY A 128 6.08 -7.89 13.27
C GLY A 128 4.80 -7.31 12.65
N LEU A 129 4.65 -7.31 11.32
CA LEU A 129 3.47 -6.77 10.64
C LEU A 129 2.96 -7.74 9.57
N ALA A 130 1.65 -7.91 9.52
CA ALA A 130 0.95 -8.56 8.42
C ALA A 130 0.02 -7.54 7.77
N PRO A 131 0.09 -7.35 6.45
CA PRO A 131 -0.84 -6.45 5.78
C PRO A 131 -2.25 -7.06 5.74
N LEU A 132 -3.25 -6.22 5.95
CA LEU A 132 -4.63 -6.53 5.59
C LEU A 132 -4.80 -6.38 4.07
N GLU A 133 -5.83 -7.05 3.55
CA GLU A 133 -6.27 -6.92 2.16
C GLU A 133 -7.72 -6.46 2.14
N GLY A 134 -8.02 -5.50 1.27
CA GLY A 134 -9.37 -4.99 1.07
C GLY A 134 -9.62 -4.64 -0.39
N LEU A 135 -10.89 -4.66 -0.80
CA LEU A 135 -11.34 -4.17 -2.09
C LEU A 135 -11.99 -2.80 -1.88
N VAL A 136 -11.61 -1.82 -2.69
CA VAL A 136 -12.08 -0.44 -2.64
C VAL A 136 -12.89 -0.16 -3.90
N GLU A 137 -14.19 0.14 -3.72
CA GLU A 137 -15.15 0.44 -4.79
C GLU A 137 -14.88 1.82 -5.40
N THR A 138 -13.89 1.89 -6.31
CA THR A 138 -13.39 3.13 -6.91
C THR A 138 -14.15 3.57 -8.16
N ASP A 139 -15.14 2.80 -8.60
CA ASP A 139 -16.01 3.14 -9.73
C ASP A 139 -17.28 3.89 -9.34
N TRP A 140 -17.71 3.75 -8.08
CA TRP A 140 -18.97 4.32 -7.58
C TRP A 140 -18.81 5.64 -6.83
N LEU A 141 -17.60 6.04 -6.42
CA LEU A 141 -17.43 7.25 -5.59
C LEU A 141 -18.01 8.50 -6.30
N PRO A 142 -19.09 9.14 -5.79
CA PRO A 142 -19.67 10.34 -6.37
C PRO A 142 -18.85 11.54 -5.91
N TYR A 143 -18.04 12.12 -6.79
CA TYR A 143 -17.35 13.39 -6.57
C TYR A 143 -18.02 14.51 -7.36
#